data_AF-A0A117JSG0-F1
#
_entry.id   AF-A0A117JSG0-F1
#
_cell.length_a   1.000
_cell.length_b   1.000
_cell.length_c   1.000
_cell.angle_alpha   90.00
_cell.angle_beta   90.00
_cell.angle_gamma   90.00
#
_symmetry.space_group_name_H-M   'P 1'
#
loop_
_entity.id
_entity.type
_entity.pdbx_description
1 polymer ?
#
loop_
_entity_poly.entity_id
_entity_poly.type
_entity_poly.pdbx_seq_one_letter_code
_entity_poly.pdbx_strand_id
1 'polypeptide(L)'
;MTAVRDAELRAVFIDFAGTLFDDHAPRDAHLTQLRHLATLCEVSMLDAELRAAYRHGFASAYSTIACARYYPHRALFVAAFAATAKLMGTRISRDDVEALVDLQYAATIAGARLRDDCIATLTRLRGKTTSSTSSPTSTASR
;
A
#
# COMPACT_ATOMS: atom_id res chain seq x y z
N MET A 1 15.80 -13.10 37.94
CA MET A 1 15.01 -12.28 37.00
C MET A 1 15.91 -11.21 36.44
N THR A 2 16.58 -11.54 35.33
CA THR A 2 17.59 -10.67 34.72
C THR A 2 16.87 -9.60 33.92
N ALA A 3 17.02 -8.34 34.35
CA ALA A 3 16.59 -7.19 33.59
C ALA A 3 17.16 -7.30 32.18
N VAL A 4 16.29 -7.46 31.18
CA VAL A 4 16.65 -7.20 29.80
C VAL A 4 17.00 -5.71 29.78
N ARG A 5 18.31 -5.43 29.85
CA ARG A 5 18.86 -4.09 29.73
C ARG A 5 18.28 -3.45 28.49
N ASP A 6 17.91 -2.18 28.61
CA ASP A 6 17.53 -1.28 27.53
C ASP A 6 18.50 -1.43 26.36
N ALA A 7 18.16 -2.30 25.39
CA ALA A 7 18.81 -2.25 24.11
C ALA A 7 18.44 -0.89 23.52
N GLU A 8 19.44 -0.03 23.35
CA GLU A 8 19.25 1.31 22.82
C GLU A 8 18.50 1.21 21.49
N LEU A 9 17.27 1.73 21.47
CA LEU A 9 16.41 1.67 20.28
C LEU A 9 16.94 2.66 19.25
N ARG A 10 17.77 2.18 18.31
CA ARG A 10 18.41 3.04 17.29
C ARG A 10 17.52 3.32 16.09
N ALA A 11 16.58 2.44 15.78
CA ALA A 11 15.69 2.56 14.62
C ALA A 11 14.35 1.86 14.84
N VAL A 12 13.32 2.40 14.19
CA VAL A 12 11.99 1.78 14.06
C VAL A 12 11.60 1.81 12.60
N PHE A 13 11.32 0.63 12.02
CA PHE A 13 10.80 0.51 10.66
C PHE A 13 9.30 0.39 10.74
N ILE A 14 8.61 1.17 9.91
CA ILE A 14 7.15 1.29 9.94
C ILE A 14 6.64 1.02 8.54
N ASP A 15 5.74 0.05 8.41
CA ASP A 15 5.05 -0.22 7.17
C ASP A 15 4.01 0.88 6.86
N PHE A 16 3.57 0.98 5.61
CA PHE A 16 2.73 2.07 5.15
C PHE A 16 1.23 1.73 5.25
N ALA A 17 0.77 0.74 4.48
CA ALA A 17 -0.64 0.40 4.34
C ALA A 17 -1.15 -0.37 5.57
N GLY A 18 -2.30 0.04 6.13
CA GLY A 18 -2.87 -0.57 7.35
C GLY A 18 -2.13 -0.24 8.66
N THR A 19 -0.86 0.18 8.55
CA THR A 19 -0.02 0.58 9.70
C THR A 19 -0.07 2.10 9.94
N LEU A 20 0.22 2.93 8.93
CA LEU A 20 0.14 4.40 9.06
C LEU A 20 -1.20 4.94 8.55
N PHE A 21 -1.72 4.33 7.50
CA PHE A 21 -2.95 4.73 6.84
C PHE A 21 -4.09 3.75 7.15
N ASP A 22 -5.29 4.29 7.31
CA ASP A 22 -6.52 3.52 7.32
C ASP A 22 -6.79 2.98 5.91
N ASP A 23 -6.91 1.66 5.79
CA ASP A 23 -7.11 0.95 4.53
C ASP A 23 -8.59 0.71 4.20
N HIS A 24 -9.53 1.13 5.06
CA HIS A 24 -10.96 0.99 4.81
C HIS A 24 -11.47 1.98 3.75
N ALA A 25 -11.07 3.24 3.81
CA ALA A 25 -11.50 4.27 2.85
C ALA A 25 -11.05 3.99 1.39
N PRO A 26 -9.83 3.50 1.13
CA PRO A 26 -9.41 3.09 -0.20
C PRO A 26 -10.26 1.95 -0.79
N ARG A 27 -10.79 1.03 0.03
CA ARG A 27 -11.53 -0.13 -0.48
C ARG A 27 -12.80 0.25 -1.23
N ASP A 28 -13.51 1.28 -0.80
CA ASP A 28 -14.73 1.74 -1.48
C ASP A 28 -14.41 2.67 -2.64
N ALA A 29 -13.37 3.49 -2.48
CA ALA A 29 -12.82 4.27 -3.58
C ALA A 29 -12.37 3.36 -4.74
N HIS A 30 -11.91 2.14 -4.41
CA HIS A 30 -11.48 1.15 -5.38
C HIS A 30 -12.62 0.47 -6.16
N LEU A 31 -13.87 0.69 -5.78
CA LEU A 31 -14.98 0.07 -6.49
C LEU A 31 -15.30 0.80 -7.80
N THR A 32 -15.06 2.10 -7.86
CA THR A 32 -15.31 2.93 -9.05
C THR A 32 -14.49 2.46 -10.25
N GLN A 33 -13.19 2.18 -10.08
CA GLN A 33 -12.39 1.68 -11.22
C GLN A 33 -12.76 0.25 -11.59
N LEU A 34 -13.23 -0.58 -10.65
CA LEU A 34 -13.69 -1.93 -10.98
C LEU A 34 -14.98 -1.91 -11.79
N ARG A 35 -15.89 -0.97 -11.51
CA ARG A 35 -17.06 -0.73 -12.35
C ARG A 35 -16.66 -0.21 -13.73
N HIS A 36 -15.66 0.67 -13.81
CA HIS A 36 -15.13 1.12 -15.10
C HIS A 36 -14.52 -0.04 -15.91
N LEU A 37 -13.78 -0.94 -15.26
CA LEU A 37 -13.29 -2.17 -15.87
C LEU A 37 -14.44 -3.02 -16.41
N ALA A 38 -15.52 -3.20 -15.63
CA ALA A 38 -16.70 -3.96 -16.05
C ALA A 38 -17.33 -3.38 -17.33
N THR A 39 -17.45 -2.04 -17.39
CA THR A 39 -17.91 -1.33 -18.59
C THR A 39 -17.02 -1.61 -19.80
N LEU A 40 -15.69 -1.50 -19.64
CA LEU A 40 -14.74 -1.79 -20.71
C LEU A 40 -14.77 -3.26 -21.16
N CYS A 41 -15.15 -4.17 -20.26
CA CYS A 41 -15.30 -5.59 -20.56
C CYS A 41 -16.69 -5.98 -21.07
N GLU A 42 -17.63 -5.03 -21.15
CA GLU A 42 -19.02 -5.27 -21.52
C GLU A 42 -19.72 -6.35 -20.66
N VAL A 43 -19.34 -6.45 -19.38
CA VAL A 43 -19.91 -7.41 -18.43
C VAL A 43 -20.77 -6.71 -17.37
N SER A 44 -21.85 -7.37 -16.96
CA SER A 44 -22.64 -6.98 -15.79
C SER A 44 -22.29 -7.90 -14.63
N MET A 45 -21.76 -7.34 -13.55
CA MET A 45 -21.35 -8.06 -12.35
C MET A 45 -21.71 -7.23 -11.12
N LEU A 46 -22.04 -7.90 -10.02
CA LEU A 46 -22.23 -7.28 -8.72
C LEU A 46 -20.88 -6.81 -8.17
N ASP A 47 -20.90 -5.80 -7.30
CA ASP A 47 -19.69 -5.24 -6.67
C ASP A 47 -18.84 -6.31 -5.96
N ALA A 48 -19.49 -7.28 -5.31
CA ALA A 48 -18.80 -8.39 -4.64
C ALA A 48 -18.06 -9.29 -5.64
N GLU A 49 -18.66 -9.54 -6.81
CA GLU A 49 -18.10 -10.36 -7.89
C GLU A 49 -16.94 -9.63 -8.56
N LEU A 50 -17.07 -8.31 -8.79
CA LEU A 50 -15.99 -7.46 -9.30
C LEU A 50 -14.77 -7.48 -8.37
N ARG A 51 -14.99 -7.33 -7.06
CA ARG A 51 -13.92 -7.42 -6.07
C ARG A 51 -13.29 -8.82 -6.05
N ALA A 52 -14.08 -9.88 -6.19
CA ALA A 52 -13.56 -11.24 -6.25
C ALA A 52 -12.72 -11.49 -7.50
N ALA A 53 -13.19 -11.06 -8.67
CA ALA A 53 -12.46 -11.16 -9.93
C ALA A 53 -11.13 -10.39 -9.85
N TYR A 54 -11.14 -9.16 -9.31
CA TYR A 54 -9.92 -8.38 -9.13
C TYR A 54 -8.93 -9.04 -8.16
N ARG A 55 -9.40 -9.62 -7.04
CA ARG A 55 -8.52 -10.37 -6.14
C ARG A 55 -7.85 -11.56 -6.83
N HIS A 56 -8.59 -12.29 -7.66
CA HIS A 56 -8.03 -13.39 -8.45
C HIS A 56 -7.02 -12.89 -9.50
N GLY A 57 -7.35 -11.82 -10.23
CA GLY A 57 -6.43 -11.20 -11.19
C GLY A 57 -5.16 -10.69 -10.51
N PHE A 58 -5.29 -10.05 -9.36
CA PHE A 58 -4.17 -9.56 -8.56
C PHE A 58 -3.29 -10.70 -8.05
N ALA A 59 -3.88 -11.78 -7.53
CA ALA A 59 -3.11 -12.96 -7.11
C ALA A 59 -2.32 -13.57 -8.27
N SER A 60 -2.92 -13.67 -9.46
CA SER A 60 -2.24 -14.15 -10.67
C SER A 60 -1.13 -13.22 -11.15
N ALA A 61 -1.33 -11.90 -11.06
CA ALA A 61 -0.29 -10.92 -11.40
C ALA A 61 0.87 -10.98 -10.40
N TYR A 62 0.55 -11.07 -9.11
CA TYR A 62 1.52 -11.17 -8.03
C TYR A 62 2.37 -12.43 -8.17
N SER A 63 1.78 -13.61 -8.41
CA SER A 63 2.56 -14.84 -8.60
C SER A 63 3.53 -14.77 -9.78
N THR A 64 3.20 -13.96 -10.79
CA THR A 64 4.05 -13.78 -11.97
C THR A 64 5.20 -12.79 -11.71
N ILE A 65 4.92 -11.74 -10.95
CA ILE A 65 5.84 -10.60 -10.77
C ILE A 65 6.66 -10.71 -9.47
N ALA A 66 6.16 -11.38 -8.44
CA ALA A 66 6.81 -11.51 -7.13
C ALA A 66 8.14 -12.29 -7.18
N CYS A 67 8.36 -13.09 -8.22
CA CYS A 67 9.64 -13.76 -8.44
C CYS A 67 10.73 -12.84 -9.02
N ALA A 68 10.37 -11.62 -9.45
CA ALA A 68 11.34 -10.65 -9.94
C ALA A 68 12.13 -10.04 -8.77
N ARG A 69 13.44 -9.88 -8.95
CA ARG A 69 14.32 -9.19 -7.98
C ARG A 69 13.86 -7.76 -7.66
N TYR A 70 13.20 -7.12 -8.62
CA TYR A 70 12.61 -5.79 -8.50
C TYR A 70 11.47 -5.67 -9.51
N TYR A 71 10.37 -5.03 -9.11
CA TYR A 71 9.32 -4.62 -10.03
C TYR A 71 8.71 -3.28 -9.60
N PRO A 72 8.32 -2.42 -10.57
CA PRO A 72 7.53 -1.23 -10.26
C PRO A 72 6.14 -1.63 -9.77
N HIS A 73 5.66 -1.04 -8.68
CA HIS A 73 4.31 -1.31 -8.16
C HIS A 73 3.21 -1.03 -9.21
N ARG A 74 3.44 -0.03 -10.06
CA ARG A 74 2.59 0.27 -11.22
C ARG A 74 2.47 -0.91 -12.19
N ALA A 75 3.58 -1.63 -12.44
CA ALA A 75 3.58 -2.81 -13.31
C ALA A 75 2.76 -3.96 -12.73
N LEU A 76 2.74 -4.10 -11.40
CA LEU A 76 1.87 -5.08 -10.73
C LEU A 76 0.40 -4.76 -10.97
N PHE A 77 -0.02 -3.50 -10.83
CA PHE A 77 -1.41 -3.11 -11.08
C PHE A 77 -1.82 -3.25 -12.55
N VAL A 78 -0.93 -2.87 -13.49
CA VAL A 78 -1.15 -3.10 -14.93
C VAL A 78 -1.41 -4.59 -15.19
N ALA A 79 -0.56 -5.47 -14.65
CA ALA A 79 -0.73 -6.91 -14.80
C ALA A 79 -2.02 -7.41 -14.11
N ALA A 80 -2.39 -6.87 -12.96
CA ALA A 80 -3.60 -7.25 -12.24
C ALA A 80 -4.88 -6.91 -13.01
N PHE A 81 -4.99 -5.70 -13.59
CA PHE A 81 -6.15 -5.32 -14.41
C PHE A 81 -6.22 -6.14 -15.69
N ALA A 82 -5.10 -6.34 -16.39
CA ALA A 82 -5.06 -7.19 -17.57
C ALA A 82 -5.46 -8.65 -17.26
N ALA A 83 -4.98 -9.20 -16.14
CA ALA A 83 -5.37 -10.53 -15.69
C ALA A 83 -6.85 -10.60 -15.31
N THR A 84 -7.39 -9.57 -14.67
CA THR A 84 -8.81 -9.48 -14.31
C THR A 84 -9.70 -9.43 -15.55
N ALA A 85 -9.38 -8.59 -16.53
CA ALA A 85 -10.09 -8.53 -17.81
C ALA A 85 -10.11 -9.88 -18.53
N LYS A 86 -8.97 -10.59 -18.52
CA LYS A 86 -8.86 -11.94 -19.07
C LYS A 86 -9.76 -12.94 -18.34
N LEU A 87 -9.87 -12.86 -17.02
CA LEU A 87 -10.79 -13.70 -16.23
C LEU A 87 -12.26 -13.39 -16.54
N MET A 88 -12.58 -12.15 -16.90
CA MET A 88 -13.90 -11.73 -17.38
C MET A 88 -14.16 -12.11 -18.85
N GLY A 89 -13.22 -12.80 -19.51
CA GLY A 89 -13.38 -13.28 -20.87
C GLY A 89 -13.00 -12.27 -21.96
N THR A 90 -12.44 -11.11 -21.60
CA THR A 90 -12.06 -10.08 -22.57
C THR A 90 -10.56 -9.79 -22.60
N ARG A 91 -10.16 -8.97 -23.56
CA ARG A 91 -8.87 -8.27 -23.51
C ARG A 91 -9.13 -6.78 -23.74
N ILE A 92 -8.69 -5.96 -22.80
CA ILE A 92 -8.73 -4.50 -22.93
C ILE A 92 -7.38 -3.98 -23.46
N SER A 93 -7.39 -2.78 -24.03
CA SER A 93 -6.17 -2.19 -24.59
C SER A 93 -5.17 -1.86 -23.47
N ARG A 94 -3.91 -1.66 -23.84
CA ARG A 94 -2.90 -1.19 -22.88
C ARG A 94 -3.30 0.16 -22.30
N ASP A 95 -3.75 1.09 -23.14
CA ASP A 95 -4.09 2.44 -22.71
C ASP A 95 -5.26 2.44 -21.71
N ASP A 96 -6.25 1.56 -21.91
CA ASP A 96 -7.35 1.38 -20.94
C ASP A 96 -6.85 0.83 -19.60
N VAL A 97 -5.93 -0.14 -19.62
CA VAL A 97 -5.29 -0.66 -18.41
C VAL A 97 -4.55 0.45 -17.68
N GLU A 98 -3.79 1.27 -18.41
CA GLU A 98 -3.04 2.39 -17.83
C GLU A 98 -3.98 3.42 -17.18
N ALA A 99 -5.10 3.75 -17.84
CA ALA A 99 -6.13 4.63 -17.30
C ALA A 99 -6.77 4.08 -16.02
N LEU A 100 -7.05 2.77 -15.96
CA LEU A 100 -7.56 2.11 -14.74
C LEU A 100 -6.59 2.20 -13.57
N VAL A 101 -5.29 2.06 -13.83
CA VAL A 101 -4.25 2.22 -12.82
C VAL A 101 -4.18 3.65 -12.31
N ASP A 102 -4.28 4.64 -13.19
CA ASP A 102 -4.29 6.05 -12.82
C ASP A 102 -5.53 6.40 -11.96
N LEU A 103 -6.70 5.85 -12.32
CA LEU A 103 -7.91 5.96 -11.49
C LEU A 103 -7.72 5.35 -10.10
N GLN A 104 -7.09 4.18 -10.01
CA GLN A 104 -6.78 3.55 -8.72
C GLN A 104 -5.83 4.39 -7.88
N TYR A 105 -4.80 5.00 -8.48
CA TYR A 105 -3.91 5.90 -7.75
C TYR A 105 -4.62 7.16 -7.26
N ALA A 106 -5.40 7.81 -8.13
CA ALA A 106 -6.17 9.00 -7.77
C ALA A 106 -7.14 8.69 -6.61
N ALA A 107 -7.86 7.57 -6.68
CA ALA A 107 -8.75 7.09 -5.63
C ALA A 107 -8.01 6.82 -4.31
N THR A 108 -6.83 6.22 -4.39
CA THR A 108 -5.99 5.93 -3.22
C THR A 108 -5.52 7.22 -2.55
N ILE A 109 -5.08 8.22 -3.31
CA ILE A 109 -4.65 9.52 -2.78
C ILE A 109 -5.83 10.26 -2.15
N ALA A 110 -6.96 10.31 -2.84
CA ALA A 110 -8.16 11.00 -2.35
C ALA A 110 -8.74 10.34 -1.08
N GLY A 111 -8.65 9.01 -0.99
CA GLY A 111 -9.11 8.24 0.17
C GLY A 111 -8.06 8.04 1.27
N ALA A 112 -6.82 8.53 1.08
CA ALA A 112 -5.74 8.32 2.03
C ALA A 112 -6.02 9.08 3.33
N ARG A 113 -6.25 8.33 4.41
CA ARG A 113 -6.41 8.88 5.75
C ARG A 113 -5.38 8.27 6.69
N LEU A 114 -4.66 9.11 7.43
CA LEU A 114 -3.82 8.63 8.51
C LEU A 114 -4.69 8.07 9.64
N ARG A 115 -4.22 7.02 10.31
CA ARG A 115 -4.82 6.58 11.57
C ARG A 115 -4.78 7.71 12.59
N ASP A 116 -5.80 7.80 13.44
CA ASP A 116 -5.99 8.94 14.33
C ASP A 116 -4.79 9.21 15.26
N ASP A 117 -4.07 8.15 15.67
CA ASP A 117 -2.91 8.22 16.56
C ASP A 117 -1.55 8.29 15.84
N CYS A 118 -1.53 8.24 14.51
CA CYS A 118 -0.32 8.10 13.70
C CYS A 118 0.70 9.20 13.98
N ILE A 119 0.29 10.47 13.89
CA ILE A 119 1.17 11.62 14.10
C ILE A 119 1.70 11.69 15.53
N ALA A 120 0.86 11.38 16.51
CA ALA A 120 1.25 11.36 17.92
C ALA A 120 2.30 10.27 18.19
N THR A 121 2.09 9.07 17.64
CA THR A 121 3.02 7.95 17.76
C THR A 121 4.36 8.25 17.08
N LEU A 122 4.36 8.77 15.85
CA LEU A 122 5.58 9.12 15.12
C LEU A 122 6.38 10.21 15.84
N THR A 123 5.70 11.25 16.35
CA THR A 123 6.34 12.33 17.12
C THR A 123 7.04 11.78 18.37
N ARG A 124 6.38 10.88 19.10
CA ARG A 124 6.93 10.26 20.30
C ARG A 124 8.13 9.36 19.99
N LEU A 125 8.05 8.56 18.94
CA LEU A 125 9.14 7.67 18.52
C LEU A 125 10.37 8.47 18.10
N ARG A 126 10.19 9.57 17.36
CA ARG A 126 11.26 10.50 17.00
C ARG A 126 11.94 11.12 18.23
N GLY A 127 11.17 11.53 19.23
CA GLY A 127 11.72 12.09 20.47
C GLY A 127 12.65 11.10 21.18
N LYS A 128 12.28 9.82 21.23
CA LYS A 128 13.07 8.77 21.86
C LYS A 128 14.39 8.47 21.13
N THR A 129 14.41 8.55 19.81
CA THR A 129 15.66 8.36 19.04
C THR A 129 16.58 9.57 19.17
N THR A 130 16.07 10.80 19.29
CA THR A 130 16.89 12.02 19.42
C THR A 130 17.46 12.25 20.82
N SER A 131 16.84 11.72 21.87
CA SER A 131 17.31 11.92 23.25
C SER A 131 18.48 11.01 23.65
N SER A 132 18.90 10.07 22.80
CA SER A 132 20.05 9.19 23.10
C SER A 132 21.42 9.80 22.80
N THR A 133 21.49 10.97 22.13
CA THR A 133 22.75 11.55 21.63
C THR A 133 23.40 12.63 22.49
N SER A 134 22.89 12.95 23.68
CA SER A 134 23.50 13.97 24.55
C SER A 134 24.15 13.37 25.81
N SER A 135 25.38 12.87 25.67
CA SER A 135 26.32 12.80 26.80
C SER A 135 27.15 14.10 26.82
N PRO A 136 27.12 14.91 27.89
CA PRO A 136 27.95 16.10 27.97
C PRO A 136 29.41 15.70 28.20
N THR A 137 30.29 16.10 27.29
CA THR A 137 31.73 16.04 27.46
C THR A 137 32.11 16.93 28.65
N SER A 138 32.37 16.32 29.80
CA SER A 138 32.93 16.98 30.97
C SER A 138 34.34 17.45 30.64
N THR A 139 34.51 18.77 30.57
CA THR A 139 35.80 19.45 30.54
C THR A 139 36.49 19.21 31.88
N ALA A 140 37.57 18.41 31.89
CA ALA A 140 38.50 18.35 33.00
C ALA A 140 39.72 19.22 32.66
N SER A 141 39.75 20.41 33.26
CA SER A 141 40.94 21.26 33.35
C SER A 141 42.06 20.55 34.09
N ARG A 142 43.28 20.67 33.55
CA ARG A 142 44.53 20.74 34.32
C ARG A 142 45.43 21.78 33.67
#